data_AF-A0A7J8WKR4-F1
#
_entry.id   AF-A0A7J8WKR4-F1
#
_cell.length_a   1.000
_cell.length_b   1.000
_cell.length_c   1.000
_cell.angle_alpha   90.00
_cell.angle_beta   90.00
_cell.angle_gamma   90.00
#
_symmetry.space_group_name_H-M   'P 1'
#
loop_
_entity.id
_entity.type
_entity.pdbx_description
1 polymer ?
#
loop_
_entity_poly.entity_id
_entity_poly.type
_entity_poly.pdbx_seq_one_letter_code
_entity_poly.pdbx_strand_id
1 'polypeptide(L)'
;MMIGDSWAQIGSTIAGLMFTLATLQQFFPHQLRLSLQQFVLASLQQFSLVQKLCDKFVNLFSPYIIITFPEYSGYWSNQAFDAIETYVGALSTTKASLLKGSLVQNSKALVLTRDDRKVCDEFNAVQVWWVLEPSPTSSSEDKYFQLIFHRQHRDLITGSYLDHVIEQGKAIQAKNKQRRLYTNNPSENWGSYKKKLWSNIAFESPATFQAIAMDPNKKEEIINDLVSFSKGKEYYMKLGKPWKRGYLLYGPPGTGKSTMIAAMANFLNYDIYDLELTTVKNNTELRKLLAETSSKSIIVIEDIDCSLDVTGERKKGRPKSNEKETEPENEKTIK
;
A
#
# COMPACT_ATOMS: atom_id res chain seq x y z
N MET A 1 16.84 27.77 40.75
CA MET A 1 18.07 27.29 41.43
C MET A 1 17.78 26.00 42.21
N MET A 2 17.18 24.97 41.57
CA MET A 2 16.64 23.76 42.25
C MET A 2 16.82 22.45 41.44
N ILE A 3 17.69 22.43 40.42
CA ILE A 3 17.93 21.23 39.59
C ILE A 3 19.35 20.65 39.85
N GLY A 4 20.33 21.47 40.19
CA GLY A 4 21.70 21.03 40.48
C GLY A 4 21.81 20.12 41.71
N ASP A 5 21.05 20.42 42.77
CA ASP A 5 21.10 19.66 44.03
C ASP A 5 20.51 18.25 43.88
N SER A 6 19.53 18.06 43.00
CA SER A 6 18.93 16.75 42.73
C SER A 6 19.90 15.82 42.00
N TRP A 7 20.65 16.35 41.03
CA TRP A 7 21.69 15.57 40.32
C TRP A 7 22.89 15.26 41.21
N ALA A 8 23.29 16.18 42.09
CA ALA A 8 24.37 15.95 43.06
C ALA A 8 24.00 14.86 44.08
N GLN A 9 22.75 14.83 44.57
CA GLN A 9 22.28 13.79 45.48
C GLN A 9 22.10 12.42 44.80
N ILE A 10 21.66 12.40 43.54
CA ILE A 10 21.60 11.16 42.75
C ILE A 10 23.04 10.65 42.51
N GLY A 11 23.98 11.55 42.22
CA GLY A 11 25.39 11.22 42.09
C GLY A 11 26.00 10.64 43.38
N SER A 12 25.71 11.24 44.54
CA SER A 12 26.26 10.76 45.83
C SER A 12 25.65 9.43 46.27
N THR A 13 24.36 9.20 45.98
CA THR A 13 23.69 7.93 46.30
C THR A 13 24.17 6.79 45.40
N ILE A 14 24.37 7.03 44.10
CA ILE A 14 25.00 6.07 43.18
C ILE A 14 26.44 5.79 43.59
N ALA A 15 27.23 6.82 43.95
CA ALA A 15 28.60 6.64 44.42
C ALA A 15 28.67 5.83 45.73
N GLY A 16 27.77 6.08 46.68
CA GLY A 16 27.65 5.31 47.92
C GLY A 16 27.24 3.85 47.69
N LEU A 17 26.33 3.61 46.75
CA LEU A 17 25.93 2.25 46.35
C LEU A 17 27.08 1.51 45.67
N MET A 18 27.79 2.15 44.74
CA MET A 18 28.95 1.58 44.07
C MET A 18 30.10 1.29 45.04
N PHE A 19 30.33 2.18 46.02
CA PHE A 19 31.33 1.97 47.05
C PHE A 19 30.98 0.79 47.96
N THR A 20 29.73 0.71 48.43
CA THR A 20 29.28 -0.42 49.27
C THR A 20 29.30 -1.75 48.50
N LEU A 21 28.93 -1.76 47.22
CA LEU A 21 29.05 -2.93 46.34
C LEU A 21 30.51 -3.33 46.13
N ALA A 22 31.41 -2.36 45.91
CA ALA A 22 32.84 -2.62 45.74
C ALA A 22 33.50 -3.15 47.02
N THR A 23 33.09 -2.64 48.19
CA THR A 23 33.56 -3.17 49.48
C THR A 23 32.99 -4.56 49.76
N LEU A 24 31.73 -4.86 49.40
CA LEU A 24 31.17 -6.21 49.50
C LEU A 24 31.92 -7.20 48.58
N GLN A 25 32.28 -6.77 47.36
CA GLN A 25 33.04 -7.60 46.42
C GLN A 25 34.44 -7.98 46.90
N GLN A 26 35.03 -7.23 47.86
CA GLN A 26 36.33 -7.59 48.46
C GLN A 26 36.24 -8.75 49.46
N PHE A 27 35.06 -9.03 50.02
CA PHE A 27 34.86 -10.13 50.97
C PHE A 27 34.59 -11.50 50.31
N PHE A 28 34.40 -11.54 48.99
CA PHE A 28 34.10 -12.78 48.27
C PHE A 28 35.32 -13.33 47.50
N PRO A 29 35.55 -14.66 47.53
CA PRO A 29 36.53 -15.34 46.67
C PRO A 29 36.36 -14.98 45.19
N HIS A 30 37.46 -14.99 44.42
CA HIS A 30 37.51 -14.53 43.01
C HIS A 30 36.43 -15.17 42.12
N GLN A 31 36.05 -16.43 42.36
CA GLN A 31 35.00 -17.11 41.59
C GLN A 31 33.60 -16.52 41.82
N LEU A 32 33.26 -16.16 43.06
CA LEU A 32 31.95 -15.56 43.39
C LEU A 32 31.85 -14.11 42.91
N ARG A 33 32.97 -13.39 42.85
CA ARG A 33 33.02 -12.02 42.30
C ARG A 33 32.62 -11.99 40.82
N LEU A 34 33.09 -12.95 40.02
CA LEU A 34 32.74 -13.07 38.60
C LEU A 34 31.25 -13.40 38.42
N SER A 35 30.70 -14.31 39.21
CA SER A 35 29.28 -14.66 39.16
C SER A 35 28.37 -13.50 39.58
N LEU A 36 28.74 -12.75 40.63
CA LEU A 36 28.01 -11.55 41.06
C LEU A 36 28.08 -10.44 40.00
N GLN A 37 29.24 -10.23 39.37
CA GLN A 37 29.38 -9.26 38.28
C GLN A 37 28.51 -9.64 37.08
N GLN A 38 28.54 -10.91 36.66
CA GLN A 38 27.69 -11.41 35.58
C GLN A 38 26.19 -11.30 35.92
N PHE A 39 25.80 -11.57 37.16
CA PHE A 39 24.42 -11.45 37.63
C PHE A 39 23.94 -10.00 37.66
N VAL A 40 24.76 -9.06 38.13
CA VAL A 40 24.45 -7.63 38.11
C VAL A 40 24.35 -7.11 36.67
N LEU A 41 25.26 -7.54 35.79
CA LEU A 41 25.22 -7.15 34.37
C LEU A 41 23.99 -7.73 33.65
N ALA A 42 23.68 -9.00 33.89
CA ALA A 42 22.50 -9.66 33.33
C ALA A 42 21.19 -9.06 33.87
N SER A 43 21.12 -8.72 35.16
CA SER A 43 19.94 -8.07 35.74
C SER A 43 19.78 -6.64 35.25
N LEU A 44 20.86 -5.85 35.11
CA LEU A 44 20.82 -4.52 34.51
C LEU A 44 20.38 -4.55 33.04
N GLN A 45 20.80 -5.56 32.27
CA GLN A 45 20.36 -5.77 30.89
C GLN A 45 18.89 -6.18 30.74
N GLN A 46 18.27 -6.77 31.77
CA GLN A 46 16.84 -7.14 31.75
C GLN A 46 15.91 -5.92 31.90
N PHE A 47 16.40 -4.78 32.38
CA PHE A 47 15.61 -3.57 32.48
C PHE A 47 15.53 -2.88 31.11
N SER A 48 14.36 -2.98 30.46
CA SER A 48 14.08 -2.35 29.16
C SER A 48 14.34 -0.84 29.12
N LEU A 49 14.28 -0.15 30.26
CA LEU A 49 14.66 1.26 30.38
C LEU A 49 16.17 1.49 30.24
N VAL A 50 17.00 0.58 30.77
CA VAL A 50 18.46 0.64 30.65
C VAL A 50 18.88 0.37 29.21
N GLN A 51 18.27 -0.61 28.53
CA GLN A 51 18.49 -0.82 27.10
C GLN A 51 18.11 0.41 26.27
N LYS A 52 16.92 0.99 26.46
CA LYS A 52 16.50 2.20 25.74
C LYS A 52 17.41 3.41 26.00
N LEU A 53 17.91 3.56 27.23
CA LEU A 53 18.87 4.61 27.58
C LEU A 53 20.21 4.34 26.92
N CYS A 54 20.74 3.11 27.00
CA CYS A 54 21.97 2.71 26.32
C CYS A 54 21.86 2.91 24.80
N ASP A 55 20.78 2.49 24.16
CA ASP A 55 20.54 2.71 22.73
C ASP A 55 20.49 4.21 22.40
N LYS A 56 19.84 5.03 23.25
CA LYS A 56 19.79 6.49 23.07
C LYS A 56 21.16 7.15 23.25
N PHE A 57 21.97 6.68 24.21
CA PHE A 57 23.34 7.13 24.42
C PHE A 57 24.25 6.69 23.26
N VAL A 58 24.19 5.43 22.85
CA VAL A 58 24.94 4.89 21.70
C VAL A 58 24.55 5.63 20.42
N ASN A 59 23.27 5.93 20.20
CA ASN A 59 22.79 6.71 19.06
C ASN A 59 23.27 8.18 19.08
N LEU A 60 23.49 8.76 20.26
CA LEU A 60 24.03 10.12 20.39
C LEU A 60 25.50 10.21 19.94
N PHE A 61 26.27 9.13 20.16
CA PHE A 61 27.67 9.04 19.76
C PHE A 61 27.89 8.29 18.43
N SER A 62 26.84 7.67 17.89
CA SER A 62 26.92 7.00 16.60
C SER A 62 27.16 8.05 15.49
N PRO A 63 28.18 7.85 14.64
CA PRO A 63 28.40 8.72 13.50
C PRO A 63 27.39 8.45 12.36
N TYR A 64 26.52 7.44 12.51
CA TYR A 64 25.54 7.03 11.50
C TYR A 64 24.14 7.54 11.83
N ILE A 65 23.46 8.04 10.80
CA ILE A 65 22.04 8.41 10.83
C ILE A 65 21.24 7.26 10.23
N ILE A 66 20.09 6.98 10.85
CA ILE A 66 19.13 5.97 10.39
C ILE A 66 17.82 6.68 10.03
N ILE A 67 17.33 6.48 8.82
CA ILE A 67 16.00 6.93 8.36
C ILE A 67 15.13 5.70 8.14
N THR A 68 13.91 5.70 8.70
CA THR A 68 13.00 4.56 8.61
C THR A 68 11.81 4.87 7.70
N PHE A 69 11.48 3.93 6.82
CA PHE A 69 10.35 4.00 5.90
C PHE A 69 9.42 2.81 6.16
N PRO A 70 8.32 3.00 6.91
CA PRO A 70 7.35 1.93 7.13
C PRO A 70 6.52 1.66 5.86
N GLU A 71 6.10 0.40 5.66
CA GLU A 71 5.19 0.00 4.57
C GLU A 71 3.84 0.71 4.66
N TYR A 72 3.31 0.84 5.88
CA TYR A 72 2.07 1.57 6.15
C TYR A 72 2.33 2.75 7.09
N SER A 73 1.78 3.90 6.74
CA SER A 73 1.65 5.05 7.65
C SER A 73 0.21 5.13 8.14
N GLY A 74 -0.10 4.41 9.23
CA GLY A 74 -1.47 4.26 9.70
C GLY A 74 -2.28 3.32 8.81
N TYR A 75 -3.34 3.82 8.19
CA TYR A 75 -4.20 3.04 7.27
C TYR A 75 -3.80 3.12 5.80
N TRP A 76 -2.83 3.96 5.46
CA TRP A 76 -2.43 4.23 4.08
C TRP A 76 -1.09 3.56 3.79
N SER A 77 -0.95 2.95 2.61
CA SER A 77 0.34 2.46 2.14
C SER A 77 1.27 3.63 1.82
N ASN A 78 2.55 3.46 2.15
CA ASN A 78 3.56 4.48 1.92
C ASN A 78 4.08 4.39 0.47
N GLN A 79 3.75 5.37 -0.36
CA GLN A 79 4.19 5.40 -1.76
C GLN A 79 5.72 5.42 -1.91
N ALA A 80 6.44 5.98 -0.93
CA ALA A 80 7.89 5.97 -0.94
C ALA A 80 8.43 4.54 -0.71
N PHE A 81 7.75 3.74 0.11
CA PHE A 81 8.14 2.35 0.36
C PHE A 81 8.12 1.52 -0.93
N ASP A 82 7.04 1.59 -1.71
CA ASP A 82 6.91 0.84 -2.97
C ASP A 82 8.02 1.20 -3.99
N ALA A 83 8.35 2.49 -4.08
CA ALA A 83 9.42 2.97 -4.96
C ALA A 83 10.80 2.50 -4.47
N ILE A 84 11.06 2.58 -3.17
CA ILE A 84 12.31 2.10 -2.55
C ILE A 84 12.44 0.59 -2.72
N GLU A 85 11.39 -0.19 -2.48
CA GLU A 85 11.40 -1.65 -2.65
C GLU A 85 11.80 -2.03 -4.08
N THR A 86 11.24 -1.33 -5.07
CA THR A 86 11.56 -1.56 -6.48
C THR A 86 13.01 -1.20 -6.81
N TYR A 87 13.48 -0.04 -6.33
CA TYR A 87 14.86 0.41 -6.55
C TYR A 87 15.89 -0.50 -5.88
N VAL A 88 15.72 -0.75 -4.59
CA VAL A 88 16.58 -1.63 -3.79
C VAL A 88 16.55 -3.05 -4.35
N GLY A 89 15.40 -3.54 -4.82
CA GLY A 89 15.27 -4.81 -5.52
C GLY A 89 16.12 -4.87 -6.80
N ALA A 90 16.13 -3.81 -7.61
CA ALA A 90 16.94 -3.74 -8.83
C ALA A 90 18.45 -3.59 -8.55
N LEU A 91 18.84 -2.81 -7.54
CA LEU A 91 20.22 -2.75 -7.08
C LEU A 91 20.70 -4.11 -6.57
N SER A 92 19.81 -4.84 -5.91
CA SER A 92 20.10 -6.14 -5.35
C SER A 92 20.38 -7.19 -6.44
N THR A 93 19.62 -7.22 -7.54
CA THR A 93 19.85 -8.21 -8.61
C THR A 93 21.17 -8.01 -9.35
N THR A 94 21.68 -6.77 -9.44
CA THR A 94 22.96 -6.47 -10.11
C THR A 94 24.19 -6.77 -9.26
N LYS A 95 24.06 -6.78 -7.92
CA LYS A 95 25.17 -6.96 -6.96
C LYS A 95 25.03 -8.20 -6.05
N ALA A 96 24.03 -9.07 -6.24
CA ALA A 96 23.74 -10.17 -5.32
C ALA A 96 24.73 -11.34 -5.39
N SER A 97 25.13 -11.85 -4.21
CA SER A 97 25.83 -13.11 -4.02
C SER A 97 24.90 -14.31 -3.76
N LEU A 98 23.63 -14.06 -3.38
CA LEU A 98 22.64 -15.11 -3.08
C LEU A 98 21.30 -14.79 -3.74
N LEU A 99 20.80 -15.69 -4.59
CA LEU A 99 19.54 -15.54 -5.33
C LEU A 99 18.67 -16.78 -5.12
N LYS A 100 17.40 -16.59 -4.78
CA LYS A 100 16.37 -17.63 -4.65
C LYS A 100 15.50 -17.60 -5.90
N GLY A 101 15.66 -18.59 -6.78
CA GLY A 101 14.76 -18.77 -7.92
C GLY A 101 13.40 -19.31 -7.49
N SER A 102 12.33 -18.63 -7.88
CA SER A 102 10.96 -19.15 -7.83
C SER A 102 10.37 -19.18 -9.25
N LEU A 103 9.84 -20.33 -9.64
CA LEU A 103 9.07 -20.48 -10.86
C LEU A 103 7.60 -20.21 -10.51
N VAL A 104 7.05 -19.08 -10.99
CA VAL A 104 5.63 -18.78 -10.86
C VAL A 104 4.89 -19.61 -11.92
N GLN A 105 3.83 -20.33 -11.53
CA GLN A 105 3.02 -21.11 -12.48
C GLN A 105 2.54 -20.19 -13.62
N ASN A 106 2.82 -20.59 -14.86
CA ASN A 106 2.62 -19.87 -16.13
C ASN A 106 3.70 -18.87 -16.58
N SER A 107 4.79 -18.66 -15.83
CA SER A 107 5.93 -17.85 -16.30
C SER A 107 6.98 -18.70 -17.02
N LYS A 108 7.36 -18.36 -18.26
CA LYS A 108 8.54 -18.96 -18.95
C LYS A 108 9.89 -18.48 -18.39
N ALA A 109 9.88 -17.48 -17.50
CA ALA A 109 11.08 -16.90 -16.91
C ALA A 109 11.18 -17.24 -15.42
N LEU A 110 12.37 -17.63 -14.97
CA LEU A 110 12.72 -17.83 -13.57
C LEU A 110 12.70 -16.47 -12.85
N VAL A 111 11.86 -16.30 -11.83
CA VAL A 111 11.86 -15.09 -10.99
C VAL A 111 12.91 -15.29 -9.90
N LEU A 112 13.96 -14.49 -9.92
CA LEU A 112 15.03 -14.51 -8.92
C LEU A 112 14.68 -13.52 -7.80
N THR A 113 14.31 -14.05 -6.64
CA THR A 113 13.98 -13.29 -5.41
C THR A 113 15.16 -13.41 -4.44
N ARG A 114 15.51 -12.39 -3.66
CA ARG A 114 16.70 -12.41 -2.80
C ARG A 114 16.37 -12.74 -1.33
N ASP A 115 17.34 -13.29 -0.57
CA ASP A 115 17.24 -13.55 0.89
C ASP A 115 18.15 -12.64 1.77
N ASP A 116 19.05 -11.86 1.17
CA ASP A 116 19.90 -10.91 1.89
C ASP A 116 19.06 -9.74 2.44
N ARG A 117 19.07 -9.51 3.75
CA ARG A 117 18.29 -8.44 4.40
C ARG A 117 18.94 -7.06 4.30
N LYS A 118 20.21 -6.98 3.90
CA LYS A 118 21.00 -5.75 3.80
C LYS A 118 21.52 -5.55 2.38
N VAL A 119 21.50 -4.32 1.86
CA VAL A 119 22.02 -3.93 0.54
C VAL A 119 22.98 -2.77 0.73
N CYS A 120 24.12 -2.82 0.06
CA CYS A 120 25.03 -1.69 -0.02
C CYS A 120 24.83 -0.99 -1.36
N ASP A 121 24.68 0.32 -1.32
CA ASP A 121 24.61 1.19 -2.48
C ASP A 121 25.69 2.26 -2.42
N GLU A 122 26.08 2.77 -3.59
CA GLU A 122 27.12 3.79 -3.72
C GLU A 122 26.59 4.94 -4.59
N PHE A 123 26.56 6.14 -4.00
CA PHE A 123 26.08 7.35 -4.67
C PHE A 123 27.09 8.48 -4.48
N ASN A 124 27.61 9.04 -5.58
CA ASN A 124 28.65 10.07 -5.57
C ASN A 124 29.85 9.74 -4.64
N ALA A 125 30.35 8.49 -4.72
CA ALA A 125 31.42 7.93 -3.87
C ALA A 125 31.10 7.84 -2.36
N VAL A 126 29.83 8.01 -1.98
CA VAL A 126 29.34 7.77 -0.61
C VAL A 126 28.66 6.42 -0.53
N GLN A 127 29.06 5.60 0.44
CA GLN A 127 28.42 4.31 0.71
C GLN A 127 27.21 4.46 1.63
N VAL A 128 26.14 3.78 1.27
CA VAL A 128 24.85 3.83 1.95
C VAL A 128 24.31 2.40 2.09
N TRP A 129 23.65 2.10 3.21
CA TRP A 129 23.10 0.77 3.45
C TRP A 129 21.58 0.81 3.61
N TRP A 130 20.91 -0.07 2.86
CA TRP A 130 19.50 -0.38 3.02
C TRP A 130 19.32 -1.67 3.81
N VAL A 131 18.42 -1.70 4.78
CA VAL A 131 18.08 -2.90 5.55
C VAL A 131 16.56 -3.08 5.56
N LEU A 132 16.08 -4.27 5.22
CA LEU A 132 14.66 -4.63 5.31
C LEU A 132 14.43 -5.43 6.59
N GLU A 133 13.60 -4.90 7.48
CA GLU A 133 13.28 -5.52 8.77
C GLU A 133 11.76 -5.66 8.96
N PRO A 134 11.32 -6.72 9.67
CA PRO A 134 9.93 -6.84 10.10
C PRO A 134 9.63 -5.85 11.24
N SER A 135 8.44 -5.25 11.20
CA SER A 135 7.94 -4.32 12.21
C SER A 135 7.86 -4.98 13.60
N PRO A 136 8.39 -4.35 14.66
CA PRO A 136 8.32 -4.88 16.02
C PRO A 136 6.96 -4.66 16.70
N THR A 137 6.07 -3.82 16.14
CA THR A 137 4.80 -3.45 16.77
C THR A 137 3.59 -4.00 16.01
N SER A 138 2.86 -4.91 16.68
CA SER A 138 1.54 -5.50 16.40
C SER A 138 1.29 -6.22 15.06
N SER A 139 0.91 -7.51 15.15
CA SER A 139 0.34 -8.37 14.09
C SER A 139 1.20 -8.70 12.86
N SER A 140 2.48 -9.00 13.11
CA SER A 140 3.25 -10.10 12.51
C SER A 140 3.61 -10.11 11.01
N GLU A 141 3.34 -9.09 10.19
CA GLU A 141 3.80 -9.14 8.76
C GLU A 141 4.28 -7.81 8.16
N ASP A 142 4.05 -6.67 8.82
CA ASP A 142 4.43 -5.37 8.27
C ASP A 142 5.95 -5.22 8.19
N LYS A 143 6.45 -4.63 7.11
CA LYS A 143 7.89 -4.42 6.89
C LYS A 143 8.24 -2.94 6.93
N TYR A 144 9.51 -2.64 7.19
CA TYR A 144 10.06 -1.30 7.00
C TYR A 144 11.47 -1.37 6.42
N PHE A 145 11.82 -0.34 5.65
CA PHE A 145 13.20 -0.13 5.21
C PHE A 145 13.91 0.83 6.16
N GLN A 146 15.13 0.50 6.55
CA GLN A 146 16.06 1.41 7.19
C GLN A 146 17.15 1.82 6.19
N LEU A 147 17.39 3.12 6.13
CA LEU A 147 18.49 3.72 5.41
C LEU A 147 19.56 4.17 6.42
N ILE A 148 20.76 3.61 6.32
CA ILE A 148 21.87 3.88 7.23
C ILE A 148 22.99 4.56 6.44
N PHE A 149 23.46 5.72 6.91
CA PHE A 149 24.55 6.47 6.28
C PHE A 149 25.30 7.36 7.28
N HIS A 150 26.50 7.81 6.93
CA HIS A 150 27.31 8.65 7.82
C HIS A 150 26.76 10.09 7.90
N ARG A 151 26.73 10.67 9.10
CA ARG A 151 26.14 12.00 9.37
C ARG A 151 26.73 13.15 8.54
N GLN A 152 27.99 13.02 8.09
CA GLN A 152 28.65 14.03 7.25
C GLN A 152 27.96 14.21 5.90
N HIS A 153 27.22 13.21 5.42
CA HIS A 153 26.56 13.24 4.11
C HIS A 153 25.05 13.50 4.22
N ARG A 154 24.57 13.97 5.38
CA ARG A 154 23.15 14.21 5.62
C ARG A 154 22.47 14.99 4.51
N ASP A 155 23.03 16.14 4.14
CA ASP A 155 22.37 17.03 3.17
C ASP A 155 22.35 16.43 1.76
N LEU A 156 23.42 15.72 1.37
CA LEU A 156 23.49 14.98 0.10
C LEU A 156 22.43 13.86 0.05
N ILE A 157 22.29 13.11 1.15
CA ILE A 157 21.38 11.97 1.22
C ILE A 157 19.92 12.41 1.29
N THR A 158 19.59 13.36 2.18
CA THR A 158 18.19 13.81 2.34
C THR A 158 17.68 14.65 1.17
N GLY A 159 18.58 15.29 0.43
CA GLY A 159 18.24 15.98 -0.83
C GLY A 159 18.34 15.04 -2.01
N SER A 160 19.55 14.94 -2.58
CA SER A 160 19.75 14.32 -3.90
C SER A 160 19.56 12.81 -3.95
N TYR A 161 19.99 12.06 -2.93
CA TYR A 161 19.94 10.60 -3.00
C TYR A 161 18.52 10.05 -2.87
N LEU A 162 17.74 10.54 -1.89
CA LEU A 162 16.36 10.08 -1.72
C LEU A 162 15.50 10.42 -2.95
N ASP A 163 15.66 11.61 -3.53
CA ASP A 163 14.98 11.98 -4.77
C ASP A 163 15.38 11.04 -5.91
N HIS A 164 16.67 10.76 -6.07
CA HIS A 164 17.17 9.80 -7.07
C HIS A 164 16.59 8.40 -6.87
N VAL A 165 16.58 7.88 -5.65
CA VAL A 165 16.02 6.56 -5.30
C VAL A 165 14.54 6.50 -5.66
N ILE A 166 13.77 7.54 -5.34
CA ILE A 166 12.33 7.60 -5.63
C ILE A 166 12.08 7.71 -7.14
N GLU A 167 12.83 8.55 -7.85
CA GLU A 167 12.70 8.71 -9.30
C GLU A 167 13.08 7.45 -10.06
N GLN A 168 14.22 6.84 -9.74
CA GLN A 168 14.65 5.57 -10.33
C GLN A 168 13.71 4.44 -9.97
N GLY A 169 13.28 4.35 -8.71
CA GLY A 169 12.29 3.38 -8.26
C GLY A 169 10.99 3.48 -9.05
N LYS A 170 10.45 4.69 -9.22
CA LYS A 170 9.27 4.95 -10.06
C LYS A 170 9.51 4.64 -11.53
N ALA A 171 10.69 4.95 -12.08
CA ALA A 171 11.03 4.66 -13.47
C ALA A 171 11.13 3.15 -13.73
N ILE A 172 11.78 2.41 -12.83
CA ILE A 172 11.90 0.95 -12.89
C ILE A 172 10.51 0.33 -12.69
N GLN A 173 9.72 0.83 -11.75
CA GLN A 173 8.35 0.38 -11.54
C GLN A 173 7.51 0.60 -12.79
N ALA A 174 7.62 1.77 -13.44
CA ALA A 174 6.92 2.04 -14.69
C ALA A 174 7.38 1.13 -15.85
N LYS A 175 8.68 0.83 -15.93
CA LYS A 175 9.25 -0.08 -16.94
C LYS A 175 8.82 -1.53 -16.72
N ASN A 176 8.77 -1.96 -15.46
CA ASN A 176 8.40 -3.30 -15.05
C ASN A 176 6.90 -3.44 -14.74
N LYS A 177 6.11 -2.38 -14.93
CA LYS A 177 4.67 -2.39 -14.63
C LYS A 177 3.99 -3.35 -15.60
N GLN A 178 3.81 -4.58 -15.15
CA GLN A 178 2.86 -5.49 -15.74
C GLN A 178 1.47 -5.02 -15.34
N ARG A 179 0.61 -4.85 -16.35
CA ARG A 179 -0.81 -4.56 -16.13
C ARG A 179 -1.41 -5.66 -15.27
N ARG A 180 -2.31 -5.29 -14.38
CA ARG A 180 -3.03 -6.23 -13.52
C ARG A 180 -4.51 -6.20 -13.81
N LEU A 181 -5.13 -7.37 -13.68
CA LEU A 181 -6.56 -7.53 -13.63
C LEU A 181 -6.95 -7.69 -12.17
N TYR A 182 -7.79 -6.78 -11.70
CA TYR A 182 -8.31 -6.75 -10.35
C TYR A 182 -9.77 -7.23 -10.34
N THR A 183 -10.10 -8.09 -9.39
CA THR A 183 -11.48 -8.56 -9.17
C THR A 183 -11.85 -8.32 -7.72
N ASN A 184 -13.04 -7.76 -7.47
CA ASN A 184 -13.44 -7.44 -6.11
C ASN A 184 -13.78 -8.70 -5.31
N ASN A 185 -13.33 -8.74 -4.06
CA ASN A 185 -13.63 -9.86 -3.18
C ASN A 185 -15.08 -9.73 -2.64
N PRO A 186 -15.79 -10.84 -2.34
CA PRO A 186 -17.10 -10.79 -1.69
C PRO A 186 -17.07 -10.05 -0.35
N SER A 187 -18.12 -9.31 0.00
CA SER A 187 -18.12 -8.44 1.18
C SER A 187 -17.98 -9.14 2.53
N GLU A 188 -18.33 -10.43 2.60
CA GLU A 188 -18.11 -11.29 3.78
C GLU A 188 -16.63 -11.44 4.11
N ASN A 189 -15.76 -11.23 3.13
CA ASN A 189 -14.32 -11.26 3.30
C ASN A 189 -13.73 -9.91 3.76
N TRP A 190 -14.50 -8.85 3.93
CA TRP A 190 -13.96 -7.50 4.19
C TRP A 190 -13.81 -7.15 5.69
N GLY A 191 -14.29 -8.02 6.59
CA GLY A 191 -14.32 -7.76 8.05
C GLY A 191 -13.03 -8.09 8.81
N SER A 192 -12.01 -8.65 8.16
CA SER A 192 -10.76 -9.04 8.81
C SER A 192 -9.64 -8.05 8.47
N TYR A 193 -8.82 -7.69 9.46
CA TYR A 193 -7.74 -6.67 9.41
C TYR A 193 -6.70 -6.87 8.28
N LYS A 194 -6.70 -8.04 7.62
CA LYS A 194 -5.72 -8.44 6.58
C LYS A 194 -6.29 -8.72 5.17
N LYS A 195 -7.58 -8.49 4.90
CA LYS A 195 -8.17 -8.84 3.59
C LYS A 195 -8.32 -7.62 2.67
N LYS A 196 -7.59 -7.64 1.55
CA LYS A 196 -7.63 -6.61 0.49
C LYS A 196 -9.03 -6.58 -0.15
N LEU A 197 -9.55 -5.39 -0.46
CA LEU A 197 -10.83 -5.21 -1.18
C LEU A 197 -10.79 -5.82 -2.59
N TRP A 198 -9.62 -5.76 -3.22
CA TRP A 198 -9.35 -6.28 -4.55
C TRP A 198 -8.34 -7.43 -4.49
N SER A 199 -8.65 -8.52 -5.18
CA SER A 199 -7.68 -9.53 -5.59
C SER A 199 -7.06 -9.12 -6.93
N ASN A 200 -5.84 -9.55 -7.25
CA ASN A 200 -5.22 -9.24 -8.54
C ASN A 200 -4.45 -10.41 -9.12
N ILE A 201 -4.43 -10.45 -10.46
CA ILE A 201 -3.61 -11.34 -11.27
C ILE A 201 -2.90 -10.54 -12.36
N ALA A 202 -1.81 -11.08 -12.92
CA ALA A 202 -1.16 -10.49 -14.08
C ALA A 202 -2.13 -10.50 -15.28
N PHE A 203 -2.29 -9.35 -15.93
CA PHE A 203 -3.14 -9.22 -17.11
C PHE A 203 -2.32 -9.48 -18.37
N GLU A 204 -2.55 -10.65 -18.98
CA GLU A 204 -1.92 -11.07 -20.21
C GLU A 204 -3.00 -11.28 -21.29
N SER A 205 -3.24 -10.25 -22.11
CA SER A 205 -4.13 -10.36 -23.26
C SER A 205 -3.42 -9.94 -24.54
N PRO A 206 -3.48 -10.74 -25.61
CA PRO A 206 -2.93 -10.39 -26.92
C PRO A 206 -3.79 -9.35 -27.67
N ALA A 207 -4.93 -8.92 -27.11
CA ALA A 207 -5.86 -8.03 -27.77
C ALA A 207 -5.23 -6.65 -28.05
N THR A 208 -5.23 -6.25 -29.31
CA THR A 208 -4.80 -4.91 -29.74
C THR A 208 -5.85 -4.32 -30.66
N PHE A 209 -5.86 -2.99 -30.81
CA PHE A 209 -6.77 -2.33 -31.76
C PHE A 209 -6.59 -2.83 -33.20
N GLN A 210 -5.39 -3.30 -33.56
CA GLN A 210 -5.13 -3.91 -34.87
C GLN A 210 -5.83 -5.26 -35.03
N ALA A 211 -5.86 -6.09 -33.98
CA ALA A 211 -6.48 -7.41 -34.00
C ALA A 211 -8.02 -7.37 -33.97
N ILE A 212 -8.63 -6.26 -33.56
CA ILE A 212 -10.10 -6.12 -33.49
C ILE A 212 -10.68 -5.82 -34.86
N ALA A 213 -11.59 -6.66 -35.33
CA ALA A 213 -12.39 -6.42 -36.52
C ALA A 213 -13.58 -5.50 -36.22
N MET A 214 -13.51 -4.25 -36.69
CA MET A 214 -14.60 -3.27 -36.60
C MET A 214 -14.44 -2.20 -37.68
N ASP A 215 -15.44 -1.34 -37.83
CA ASP A 215 -15.38 -0.19 -38.73
C ASP A 215 -14.12 0.68 -38.45
N PRO A 216 -13.27 0.94 -39.47
CA PRO A 216 -12.03 1.68 -39.27
C PRO A 216 -12.22 3.10 -38.74
N ASN A 217 -13.27 3.80 -39.18
CA ASN A 217 -13.52 5.18 -38.76
C ASN A 217 -13.90 5.22 -37.27
N LYS A 218 -14.79 4.32 -36.83
CA LYS A 218 -15.14 4.19 -35.40
C LYS A 218 -13.95 3.77 -34.55
N LYS A 219 -13.07 2.90 -35.08
CA LYS A 219 -11.85 2.49 -34.37
C LYS A 219 -10.94 3.69 -34.11
N GLU A 220 -10.72 4.50 -35.14
CA GLU A 220 -9.89 5.69 -35.05
C GLU A 220 -10.49 6.75 -34.11
N GLU A 221 -11.82 6.94 -34.16
CA GLU A 221 -12.54 7.82 -33.23
C GLU A 221 -12.28 7.44 -31.77
N ILE A 222 -12.39 6.16 -31.43
CA ILE A 222 -12.15 5.66 -30.07
C ILE A 222 -10.69 5.85 -29.66
N ILE A 223 -9.74 5.55 -30.55
CA ILE A 223 -8.30 5.74 -30.28
C ILE A 223 -8.01 7.22 -30.01
N ASN A 224 -8.54 8.12 -30.84
CA ASN A 224 -8.33 9.56 -30.69
C ASN A 224 -8.92 10.10 -29.39
N ASP A 225 -10.10 9.61 -28.99
CA ASP A 225 -10.71 9.96 -27.71
C ASP A 225 -9.85 9.49 -26.52
N LEU A 226 -9.32 8.27 -26.58
CA LEU A 226 -8.44 7.72 -25.53
C LEU A 226 -7.15 8.51 -25.40
N VAL A 227 -6.52 8.86 -26.53
CA VAL A 227 -5.31 9.71 -26.54
C VAL A 227 -5.63 11.07 -25.93
N SER A 228 -6.74 11.69 -26.33
CA SER A 228 -7.18 12.99 -25.82
C SER A 228 -7.47 12.94 -24.32
N PHE A 229 -8.15 11.90 -23.84
CA PHE A 229 -8.43 11.70 -22.43
C PHE A 229 -7.15 11.51 -21.61
N SER A 230 -6.19 10.70 -22.11
CA SER A 230 -4.93 10.42 -21.41
C SER A 230 -4.06 11.66 -21.19
N LYS A 231 -4.10 12.61 -22.15
CA LYS A 231 -3.38 13.89 -22.10
C LYS A 231 -4.22 15.04 -21.52
N GLY A 232 -5.48 14.77 -21.17
CA GLY A 232 -6.45 15.80 -20.80
C GLY A 232 -6.42 16.22 -19.32
N LYS A 233 -5.56 15.66 -18.47
CA LYS A 233 -5.60 15.87 -17.01
C LYS A 233 -5.65 17.35 -16.63
N GLU A 234 -4.76 18.17 -17.19
CA GLU A 234 -4.66 19.60 -16.92
C GLU A 234 -5.89 20.37 -17.42
N TYR A 235 -6.48 19.93 -18.55
CA TYR A 235 -7.69 20.52 -19.10
C TYR A 235 -8.89 20.32 -18.17
N TYR A 236 -9.11 19.10 -17.66
CA TYR A 236 -10.18 18.82 -16.71
C TYR A 236 -10.00 19.59 -15.40
N MET A 237 -8.75 19.67 -14.91
CA MET A 237 -8.41 20.41 -13.69
C MET A 237 -8.70 21.91 -13.84
N LYS A 238 -8.33 22.53 -14.97
CA LYS A 238 -8.64 23.95 -15.25
C LYS A 238 -10.14 24.22 -15.30
N LEU A 239 -10.93 23.26 -15.75
CA LEU A 239 -12.40 23.36 -15.80
C LEU A 239 -13.08 23.01 -14.48
N GLY A 240 -12.34 22.58 -13.45
CA GLY A 240 -12.90 22.12 -12.17
C GLY A 240 -13.76 20.85 -12.30
N LYS A 241 -13.57 20.06 -13.37
CA LYS A 241 -14.35 18.84 -13.62
C LYS A 241 -13.57 17.60 -13.20
N PRO A 242 -14.24 16.56 -12.66
CA PRO A 242 -13.59 15.28 -12.40
C PRO A 242 -12.98 14.69 -13.68
N TRP A 243 -11.71 14.30 -13.63
CA TRP A 243 -11.02 13.66 -14.75
C TRP A 243 -11.47 12.19 -14.87
N LYS A 244 -12.63 12.00 -15.50
CA LYS A 244 -13.27 10.70 -15.72
C LYS A 244 -13.84 10.64 -17.14
N ARG A 245 -13.83 9.45 -17.74
CA ARG A 245 -14.42 9.15 -19.05
C ARG A 245 -15.20 7.85 -18.94
N GLY A 246 -16.41 7.82 -19.50
CA GLY A 246 -17.27 6.63 -19.51
C GLY A 246 -17.54 6.20 -20.94
N TYR A 247 -17.48 4.89 -21.18
CA TYR A 247 -17.83 4.25 -22.44
C TYR A 247 -18.94 3.24 -22.19
N LEU A 248 -19.90 3.15 -23.11
CA LEU A 248 -20.92 2.12 -23.12
C LEU A 248 -20.75 1.28 -24.38
N LEU A 249 -20.31 0.03 -24.21
CA LEU A 249 -20.18 -0.94 -25.29
C LEU A 249 -21.41 -1.84 -25.27
N TYR A 250 -22.22 -1.81 -26.32
CA TYR A 250 -23.45 -2.59 -26.42
C TYR A 250 -23.53 -3.32 -27.76
N GLY A 251 -24.27 -4.44 -27.76
CA GLY A 251 -24.46 -5.28 -28.94
C GLY A 251 -24.57 -6.76 -28.56
N PRO A 252 -24.89 -7.63 -29.54
CA PRO A 252 -25.05 -9.07 -29.33
C PRO A 252 -23.87 -9.72 -28.59
N PRO A 253 -24.09 -10.84 -27.86
CA PRO A 253 -22.99 -11.61 -27.29
C PRO A 253 -22.02 -12.06 -28.39
N GLY A 254 -20.73 -12.17 -28.06
CA GLY A 254 -19.69 -12.60 -29.01
C GLY A 254 -19.17 -11.51 -29.97
N THR A 255 -19.64 -10.27 -29.88
CA THR A 255 -19.18 -9.14 -30.73
C THR A 255 -17.84 -8.51 -30.29
N GLY A 256 -17.12 -9.13 -29.35
CA GLY A 256 -15.79 -8.67 -28.93
C GLY A 256 -15.78 -7.46 -27.99
N LYS A 257 -16.86 -7.20 -27.25
CA LYS A 257 -16.93 -6.09 -26.26
C LYS A 257 -15.82 -6.19 -25.20
N SER A 258 -15.66 -7.34 -24.54
CA SER A 258 -14.60 -7.53 -23.55
C SER A 258 -13.20 -7.52 -24.20
N THR A 259 -13.08 -7.99 -25.45
CA THR A 259 -11.84 -7.87 -26.26
C THR A 259 -11.48 -6.40 -26.53
N MET A 260 -12.48 -5.54 -26.77
CA MET A 260 -12.29 -4.10 -26.94
C MET A 260 -11.75 -3.46 -25.67
N ILE A 261 -12.31 -3.81 -24.51
CA ILE A 261 -11.83 -3.35 -23.20
C ILE A 261 -10.36 -3.75 -23.00
N ALA A 262 -10.01 -5.01 -23.30
CA ALA A 262 -8.64 -5.49 -23.23
C ALA A 262 -7.68 -4.70 -24.16
N ALA A 263 -8.10 -4.38 -25.38
CA ALA A 263 -7.31 -3.56 -26.29
C ALA A 263 -7.15 -2.11 -25.80
N MET A 264 -8.20 -1.51 -25.21
CA MET A 264 -8.14 -0.17 -24.60
C MET A 264 -7.13 -0.14 -23.44
N ALA A 265 -7.18 -1.15 -22.56
CA ALA A 265 -6.24 -1.29 -21.44
C ALA A 265 -4.80 -1.47 -21.92
N ASN A 266 -4.59 -2.29 -22.95
CA ASN A 266 -3.28 -2.50 -23.56
C ASN A 266 -2.73 -1.23 -24.21
N PHE A 267 -3.59 -0.47 -24.90
CA PHE A 267 -3.22 0.79 -25.56
C PHE A 267 -2.85 1.90 -24.56
N LEU A 268 -3.62 2.06 -23.49
CA LEU A 268 -3.36 3.06 -22.46
C LEU A 268 -2.30 2.65 -21.43
N ASN A 269 -1.95 1.37 -21.41
CA ASN A 269 -1.16 0.74 -20.36
C ASN A 269 -1.79 0.90 -18.96
N TYR A 270 -3.11 0.70 -18.88
CA TYR A 270 -3.89 0.86 -17.65
C TYR A 270 -4.23 -0.51 -17.04
N ASP A 271 -4.38 -0.53 -15.71
CA ASP A 271 -4.86 -1.71 -14.99
C ASP A 271 -6.37 -1.86 -15.18
N ILE A 272 -6.89 -3.09 -15.17
CA ILE A 272 -8.31 -3.38 -15.32
C ILE A 272 -8.88 -3.75 -13.97
N TYR A 273 -10.00 -3.14 -13.60
CA TYR A 273 -10.79 -3.49 -12.42
C TYR A 273 -12.13 -4.03 -12.90
N ASP A 274 -12.26 -5.34 -12.87
CA ASP A 274 -13.50 -6.04 -13.16
C ASP A 274 -14.38 -6.02 -11.91
N LEU A 275 -15.41 -5.16 -11.95
CA LEU A 275 -16.33 -4.94 -10.84
C LEU A 275 -17.56 -5.81 -11.03
N GLU A 276 -17.62 -6.90 -10.29
CA GLU A 276 -18.78 -7.76 -10.24
C GLU A 276 -19.81 -7.17 -9.26
N LEU A 277 -20.85 -6.52 -9.81
CA LEU A 277 -21.89 -5.85 -9.00
C LEU A 277 -22.69 -6.80 -8.10
N THR A 278 -22.83 -8.07 -8.47
CA THR A 278 -23.61 -9.08 -7.72
C THR A 278 -23.04 -9.36 -6.34
N THR A 279 -21.72 -9.17 -6.16
CA THR A 279 -21.01 -9.43 -4.90
C THR A 279 -21.01 -8.23 -3.95
N VAL A 280 -21.50 -7.07 -4.42
CA VAL A 280 -21.56 -5.82 -3.66
C VAL A 280 -22.92 -5.68 -2.99
N LYS A 281 -22.97 -5.69 -1.65
CA LYS A 281 -24.26 -5.73 -0.91
C LYS A 281 -24.93 -4.35 -0.78
N ASN A 282 -24.15 -3.27 -0.74
CA ASN A 282 -24.68 -1.93 -0.51
C ASN A 282 -23.86 -0.81 -1.19
N ASN A 283 -24.45 0.38 -1.28
CA ASN A 283 -23.81 1.55 -1.89
C ASN A 283 -22.55 2.03 -1.15
N THR A 284 -22.43 1.75 0.15
CA THR A 284 -21.25 2.13 0.95
C THR A 284 -20.05 1.27 0.56
N GLU A 285 -20.27 -0.02 0.35
CA GLU A 285 -19.30 -0.99 -0.15
C GLU A 285 -18.81 -0.61 -1.55
N LEU A 286 -19.75 -0.26 -2.45
CA LEU A 286 -19.42 0.23 -3.78
C LEU A 286 -18.53 1.48 -3.73
N ARG A 287 -18.88 2.46 -2.89
CA ARG A 287 -18.06 3.67 -2.71
C ARG A 287 -16.66 3.35 -2.20
N LYS A 288 -16.54 2.38 -1.28
CA LYS A 288 -15.25 1.94 -0.74
C LYS A 288 -14.39 1.27 -1.83
N LEU A 289 -14.99 0.40 -2.65
CA LEU A 289 -14.30 -0.22 -3.79
C LEU A 289 -13.78 0.82 -4.78
N LEU A 290 -14.64 1.77 -5.18
CA LEU A 290 -14.28 2.85 -6.11
C LEU A 290 -13.19 3.76 -5.53
N ALA A 291 -13.20 4.03 -4.23
CA ALA A 291 -12.17 4.84 -3.57
C ALA A 291 -10.80 4.15 -3.51
N GLU A 292 -10.77 2.82 -3.41
CA GLU A 292 -9.53 2.01 -3.37
C GLU A 292 -8.93 1.77 -4.77
N THR A 293 -9.65 2.11 -5.84
CA THR A 293 -9.11 1.95 -7.20
C THR A 293 -7.92 2.88 -7.45
N SER A 294 -6.87 2.34 -8.07
CA SER A 294 -5.67 3.11 -8.39
C SER A 294 -5.90 4.05 -9.57
N SER A 295 -5.13 5.14 -9.63
CA SER A 295 -5.13 6.03 -10.80
C SER A 295 -4.61 5.31 -12.06
N LYS A 296 -5.02 5.76 -13.25
CA LYS A 296 -4.67 5.12 -14.54
C LYS A 296 -5.17 3.68 -14.62
N SER A 297 -6.47 3.52 -14.38
CA SER A 297 -7.18 2.25 -14.42
C SER A 297 -8.45 2.35 -15.27
N ILE A 298 -8.94 1.20 -15.72
CA ILE A 298 -10.23 1.04 -16.40
C ILE A 298 -11.11 0.20 -15.48
N ILE A 299 -12.25 0.75 -15.05
CA ILE A 299 -13.24 0.02 -14.28
C ILE A 299 -14.27 -0.54 -15.26
N VAL A 300 -14.44 -1.85 -15.22
CA VAL A 300 -15.35 -2.62 -16.06
C VAL A 300 -16.55 -2.99 -15.21
N ILE A 301 -17.74 -2.77 -15.75
CA ILE A 301 -18.99 -3.19 -15.16
C ILE A 301 -19.71 -3.95 -16.28
N GLU A 302 -19.64 -5.29 -16.23
CA GLU A 302 -20.35 -6.14 -17.18
C GLU A 302 -21.82 -6.33 -16.75
N ASP A 303 -22.66 -6.72 -17.72
CA ASP A 303 -24.07 -7.10 -17.52
C ASP A 303 -24.91 -6.13 -16.67
N ILE A 304 -24.77 -4.83 -16.95
CA ILE A 304 -25.53 -3.77 -16.27
C ILE A 304 -27.04 -3.96 -16.39
N ASP A 305 -27.52 -4.58 -17.46
CA ASP A 305 -28.94 -4.89 -17.71
C ASP A 305 -29.46 -6.00 -16.80
N CYS A 306 -28.66 -7.02 -16.51
CA CYS A 306 -29.01 -8.08 -15.57
C CYS A 306 -29.04 -7.61 -14.10
N SER A 307 -28.37 -6.50 -13.78
CA SER A 307 -28.31 -5.95 -12.42
C SER A 307 -29.52 -5.07 -12.04
N LEU A 308 -30.39 -4.71 -13.00
CA LEU A 308 -31.48 -3.75 -12.77
C LEU A 308 -32.58 -4.28 -11.85
N ASP A 309 -32.74 -5.60 -11.71
CA ASP A 309 -33.65 -6.21 -10.73
C ASP A 309 -33.25 -5.89 -9.28
N VAL A 310 -32.01 -5.48 -9.03
CA VAL A 310 -31.52 -5.06 -7.70
C VAL A 310 -31.95 -3.62 -7.35
N THR A 311 -32.36 -2.81 -8.35
CA THR A 311 -32.74 -1.39 -8.15
C THR A 311 -34.21 -1.08 -8.47
N GLY A 312 -34.97 -2.05 -8.98
CA GLY A 312 -36.36 -1.91 -9.41
C GLY A 312 -37.40 -1.72 -8.29
N GLU A 313 -37.11 -2.09 -7.05
CA GLU A 313 -38.01 -1.83 -5.91
C GLU A 313 -37.82 -0.43 -5.29
N ARG A 314 -37.80 0.62 -6.12
CA ARG A 314 -38.27 1.92 -5.62
C ARG A 314 -39.78 1.80 -5.44
N LYS A 315 -40.21 1.47 -4.22
CA LYS A 315 -41.61 1.54 -3.78
C LYS A 315 -42.27 2.80 -4.36
N LYS A 316 -43.04 2.65 -5.44
CA LYS A 316 -44.03 3.64 -5.83
C LYS A 316 -45.00 3.69 -4.67
N GLY A 317 -44.94 4.77 -3.90
CA GLY A 317 -45.90 5.05 -2.85
C GLY A 317 -47.30 4.97 -3.45
N ARG A 318 -48.11 4.00 -3.01
CA ARG A 318 -49.55 4.05 -3.22
C ARG A 318 -50.05 5.31 -2.50
N PRO A 319 -50.75 6.24 -3.16
CA PRO A 319 -51.46 7.28 -2.44
C PRO A 319 -52.58 6.60 -1.63
N LYS A 320 -52.60 6.85 -0.32
CA LYS A 320 -53.76 6.53 0.52
C LYS A 320 -54.88 7.52 0.18
N SER A 321 -55.80 7.12 -0.70
CA SER A 321 -57.11 7.76 -0.79
C SER A 321 -57.97 7.28 0.39
N ASN A 322 -57.93 8.06 1.47
CA ASN A 322 -59.00 8.04 2.47
C ASN A 322 -60.10 8.99 1.97
N GLU A 323 -61.07 8.46 1.24
CA GLU A 323 -62.36 9.13 1.07
C GLU A 323 -63.44 8.21 1.65
N LYS A 324 -63.95 8.64 2.81
CA LYS A 324 -65.21 8.19 3.36
C LYS A 324 -66.29 8.85 2.52
N GLU A 325 -66.90 8.11 1.60
CA GLU A 325 -68.17 8.54 1.01
C GLU A 325 -69.31 7.96 1.85
N THR A 326 -69.96 8.88 2.55
CA THR A 326 -71.27 8.77 3.16
C THR A 326 -72.32 8.49 2.09
N GLU A 327 -73.07 7.39 2.24
CA GLU A 327 -74.34 7.17 1.55
C GLU A 327 -75.36 8.24 1.96
N PRO A 328 -76.22 8.69 1.03
CA PRO A 328 -77.58 9.06 1.37
C PRO A 328 -78.57 8.09 0.75
N GLU A 329 -79.46 7.61 1.60
CA GLU A 329 -80.68 6.90 1.27
C GLU A 329 -81.65 7.74 0.40
N ASN A 330 -82.37 7.00 -0.43
CA ASN A 330 -83.79 7.12 -0.79
C ASN A 330 -84.25 7.85 -2.08
N GLU A 331 -85.18 7.13 -2.70
CA GLU A 331 -86.34 7.57 -3.49
C GLU A 331 -86.20 7.79 -5.01
N LYS A 332 -86.62 6.79 -5.82
CA LYS A 332 -87.98 6.76 -6.44
C LYS A 332 -88.18 5.63 -7.47
N THR A 333 -89.20 4.85 -7.14
CA THR A 333 -90.20 4.11 -7.90
C THR A 333 -90.53 4.52 -9.36
N ILE A 334 -90.89 3.50 -10.17
CA ILE A 334 -91.92 3.43 -11.24
C ILE A 334 -91.55 3.95 -12.65
N LYS A 335 -91.33 3.04 -13.62
CA LYS A 335 -92.37 2.42 -14.49
C LYS A 335 -91.85 1.14 -15.15
#